data_AF-A0A0D0JJ29-F1
#
_entry.id   AF-A0A0D0JJ29-F1
#
_cell.length_a   1.000
_cell.length_b   1.000
_cell.length_c   1.000
_cell.angle_alpha   90.00
_cell.angle_beta   90.00
_cell.angle_gamma   90.00
#
_symmetry.space_group_name_H-M   'P 1'
#
loop_
_entity.id
_entity.type
_entity.pdbx_description
1 polymer ?
#
loop_
_entity_poly.entity_id
_entity_poly.type
_entity_poly.pdbx_seq_one_letter_code
_entity_poly.pdbx_strand_id
1 'polypeptide(L)'
;MNAVRTVGIEANPEWQVGSFEMVYVLDRQNQLLDCKARPASNAKNSGGFAYNPQLAERMNSLCWQTVLPPIPAHMFDEGASTEIVAPLQFPLRQVDAARQARSTAVNQRSAYFWRHLFADQPIDSIGKARLIGMLDEHRNVLGCEVIIEPHRLRRRDFKQDNSLLDHLGHACATLRDVPLVPGQKPNAQGQHVFIVNLDYSPWRHKAGDSHEQ
;
A
#
# COMPACT_ATOMS: atom_id res chain seq x y z
N MET A 1 15.22 -1.34 5.12
CA MET A 1 13.87 -1.92 5.28
C MET A 1 13.09 -1.73 3.99
N ASN A 2 12.69 -2.81 3.30
CA ASN A 2 11.89 -2.71 2.06
C ASN A 2 10.38 -2.52 2.32
N ALA A 3 9.90 -2.65 3.57
CA ALA A 3 8.48 -2.59 3.92
C ALA A 3 7.82 -1.25 3.56
N VAL A 4 8.54 -0.14 3.74
CA VAL A 4 8.01 1.23 3.50
C VAL A 4 8.20 1.67 2.04
N ARG A 5 8.97 0.93 1.24
CA ARG A 5 9.40 1.35 -0.10
C ARG A 5 8.23 1.52 -1.06
N THR A 6 7.28 0.59 -1.07
CA THR A 6 6.12 0.64 -1.96
C THR A 6 5.27 1.87 -1.68
N VAL A 7 4.93 2.06 -0.40
CA VAL A 7 4.17 3.23 0.08
C VAL A 7 4.89 4.53 -0.21
N GLY A 8 6.22 4.58 -0.03
CA GLY A 8 7.04 5.75 -0.36
C GLY A 8 7.01 6.11 -1.85
N ILE A 9 6.98 5.12 -2.75
CA ILE A 9 6.84 5.38 -4.19
C ILE A 9 5.44 5.92 -4.51
N GLU A 10 4.41 5.37 -3.86
CA GLU A 10 3.02 5.84 -4.01
C GLU A 10 2.83 7.28 -3.53
N ALA A 11 3.44 7.64 -2.40
CA ALA A 11 3.38 8.99 -1.86
C ALA A 11 4.10 10.02 -2.75
N ASN A 12 5.02 9.59 -3.61
CA ASN A 12 5.85 10.47 -4.43
C ASN A 12 5.65 10.29 -5.95
N PRO A 13 4.42 10.48 -6.48
CA PRO A 13 4.15 10.28 -7.92
C PRO A 13 4.86 11.32 -8.81
N GLU A 14 5.27 12.46 -8.23
CA GLU A 14 5.96 13.56 -8.90
C GLU A 14 7.50 13.46 -8.78
N TRP A 15 8.03 12.42 -8.13
CA TRP A 15 9.47 12.24 -7.88
C TRP A 15 10.14 13.46 -7.22
N GLN A 16 9.42 14.11 -6.31
CA GLN A 16 9.93 15.21 -5.51
C GLN A 16 11.13 14.78 -4.67
N VAL A 17 12.07 15.70 -4.47
CA VAL A 17 13.24 15.48 -3.61
C VAL A 17 12.89 15.80 -2.16
N GLY A 18 13.43 15.04 -1.22
CA GLY A 18 13.30 15.35 0.21
C GLY A 18 13.68 14.21 1.14
N SER A 19 13.57 14.47 2.44
CA SER A 19 13.71 13.45 3.48
C SER A 19 12.81 13.69 4.68
N PHE A 20 12.52 12.63 5.42
CA PHE A 20 11.86 12.66 6.73
C PHE A 20 12.01 11.30 7.42
N GLU A 21 11.65 11.23 8.69
CA GLU A 21 11.50 9.97 9.42
C GLU A 21 10.03 9.59 9.47
N MET A 22 9.70 8.36 9.06
CA MET A 22 8.40 7.77 9.39
C MET A 22 8.49 7.08 10.74
N VAL A 23 7.65 7.52 11.68
CA VAL A 23 7.46 6.91 12.99
C VAL A 23 6.23 6.02 12.91
N TYR A 24 6.36 4.75 13.31
CA TYR A 24 5.27 3.80 13.43
C TYR A 24 5.15 3.36 14.89
N VAL A 25 3.96 3.44 15.47
CA VAL A 25 3.68 3.00 16.84
C VAL A 25 2.98 1.66 16.79
N LEU A 26 3.55 0.65 17.44
CA LEU A 26 3.02 -0.71 17.47
C LEU A 26 2.63 -1.13 18.89
N ASP A 27 1.53 -1.86 19.03
CA ASP A 27 1.21 -2.55 20.29
C ASP A 27 2.03 -3.85 20.44
N ARG A 28 1.94 -4.48 21.62
CA ARG A 28 2.60 -5.76 21.91
C ARG A 28 2.15 -6.92 21.00
N GLN A 29 1.01 -6.80 20.35
CA GLN A 29 0.48 -7.75 19.36
C GLN A 29 0.95 -7.41 17.93
N ASN A 30 1.89 -6.46 17.79
CA ASN A 30 2.43 -6.01 16.51
C ASN A 30 1.36 -5.42 15.57
N GLN A 31 0.31 -4.82 16.12
CA GLN A 31 -0.68 -4.03 15.40
C GLN A 31 -0.24 -2.58 15.30
N LEU A 32 -0.49 -1.96 14.15
CA LEU A 32 -0.24 -0.54 13.96
C LEU A 32 -1.29 0.31 14.68
N LEU A 33 -0.82 1.09 15.64
CA LEU A 33 -1.62 2.00 16.45
C LEU A 33 -1.63 3.42 15.89
N ASP A 34 -0.49 3.88 15.37
CA ASP A 34 -0.30 5.22 14.80
C ASP A 34 0.87 5.21 13.81
N CYS A 35 0.87 6.11 12.83
CA CYS A 35 2.02 6.37 11.97
C CYS A 35 2.07 7.81 11.48
N LYS A 36 3.26 8.42 11.54
CA LYS A 36 3.45 9.83 11.18
C LYS A 36 4.86 10.14 10.68
N ALA A 37 4.95 11.06 9.75
CA ALA A 37 6.18 11.66 9.30
C ALA A 37 6.62 12.77 10.25
N ARG A 38 7.93 12.89 10.47
CA ARG A 38 8.56 14.02 11.16
C ARG A 38 9.87 14.43 10.48
N PRO A 39 10.36 15.66 10.68
CA PRO A 39 11.69 16.04 10.22
C PRO A 39 12.75 15.05 10.70
N ALA A 40 13.72 14.74 9.84
CA ALA A 40 14.80 13.82 10.19
C ALA A 40 15.62 14.38 11.36
N SER A 41 15.90 13.53 12.35
CA SER A 41 16.56 13.93 13.60
C SER A 41 18.04 14.31 13.43
N ASN A 42 18.68 13.87 12.34
CA ASN A 42 20.09 14.13 12.07
C ASN A 42 20.41 14.02 10.57
N ALA A 43 21.60 14.50 10.19
CA ALA A 43 22.08 14.52 8.80
C ALA A 43 22.22 13.12 8.17
N LYS A 44 22.53 12.10 8.97
CA LYS A 44 22.62 10.71 8.48
C LYS A 44 21.24 10.20 8.04
N ASN A 45 20.21 10.49 8.83
CA ASN A 45 18.83 10.10 8.53
C ASN A 45 18.27 10.91 7.36
N SER A 46 18.61 12.20 7.23
CA SER A 46 18.19 13.03 6.10
C SER A 46 18.92 12.71 4.80
N GLY A 47 20.13 12.11 4.87
CA GLY A 47 20.96 11.85 3.69
C GLY A 47 21.40 13.13 2.97
N GLY A 48 21.37 14.28 3.67
CA GLY A 48 21.65 15.59 3.08
C GLY A 48 20.47 16.23 2.33
N PHE A 49 19.29 15.59 2.26
CA PHE A 49 18.11 16.17 1.63
C PHE A 49 17.29 17.00 2.63
N ALA A 50 16.71 18.10 2.17
CA ALA A 50 15.83 18.93 2.99
C ALA A 50 14.51 18.22 3.33
N TYR A 51 13.84 18.67 4.41
CA TYR A 51 12.50 18.21 4.75
C TYR A 51 11.50 18.65 3.67
N ASN A 52 10.66 17.72 3.21
CA ASN A 52 9.60 18.00 2.22
C ASN A 52 8.22 17.79 2.87
N PRO A 53 7.50 18.88 3.24
CA PRO A 53 6.24 18.78 3.95
C PRO A 53 5.11 18.17 3.10
N GLN A 54 5.09 18.43 1.78
CA GLN A 54 4.06 17.87 0.91
C GLN A 54 4.18 16.35 0.80
N LEU A 55 5.40 15.85 0.70
CA LEU A 55 5.66 14.42 0.65
C LEU A 55 5.43 13.73 2.00
N ALA A 56 5.80 14.40 3.10
CA ALA A 56 5.52 13.94 4.45
C ALA A 56 4.01 13.79 4.68
N GLU A 57 3.22 14.78 4.25
CA GLU A 57 1.76 14.74 4.39
C GLU A 57 1.12 13.61 3.58
N ARG A 58 1.54 13.41 2.32
CA ARG A 58 1.09 12.26 1.54
C ARG A 58 1.46 10.93 2.20
N MET A 59 2.63 10.86 2.84
CA MET A 59 3.03 9.67 3.60
C MET A 59 2.19 9.45 4.85
N ASN A 60 1.73 10.50 5.55
CA ASN A 60 0.83 10.37 6.70
C ASN A 60 -0.47 9.64 6.31
N SER A 61 -1.09 9.99 5.18
CA SER A 61 -2.29 9.30 4.72
C SER A 61 -2.03 7.84 4.29
N LEU A 62 -0.86 7.56 3.74
CA LEU A 62 -0.54 6.26 3.14
C LEU A 62 0.17 5.29 4.09
N CYS A 63 0.68 5.75 5.23
CA CYS A 63 1.50 4.92 6.11
C CYS A 63 0.74 3.71 6.67
N TRP A 64 -0.58 3.80 6.82
CA TRP A 64 -1.49 2.70 7.18
C TRP A 64 -1.49 1.53 6.19
N GLN A 65 -0.99 1.72 4.97
CA GLN A 65 -0.81 0.62 4.02
C GLN A 65 0.42 -0.25 4.33
N THR A 66 1.28 0.19 5.25
CA THR A 66 2.55 -0.49 5.53
C THR A 66 2.32 -1.76 6.34
N VAL A 67 2.79 -2.89 5.84
CA VAL A 67 2.92 -4.12 6.63
C VAL A 67 4.35 -4.25 7.14
N LEU A 68 4.54 -4.01 8.44
CA LEU A 68 5.83 -4.13 9.12
C LEU A 68 6.10 -5.60 9.51
N PRO A 69 7.38 -6.04 9.50
CA PRO A 69 7.74 -7.33 10.09
C PRO A 69 7.45 -7.33 11.60
N PRO A 70 7.26 -8.52 12.22
CA PRO A 70 7.04 -8.58 13.65
C PRO A 70 8.30 -8.14 14.40
N ILE A 71 8.11 -7.26 15.38
CA ILE A 71 9.07 -6.90 16.40
C ILE A 71 9.13 -8.01 17.47
N PRO A 72 10.31 -8.56 17.76
CA PRO A 72 10.56 -9.37 18.94
C PRO A 72 10.07 -8.75 20.26
N ALA A 73 9.43 -9.55 21.12
CA ALA A 73 8.87 -9.09 22.39
C ALA A 73 9.85 -8.31 23.29
N HIS A 74 11.14 -8.63 23.26
CA HIS A 74 12.17 -7.96 24.06
C HIS A 74 12.52 -6.53 23.60
N MET A 75 12.06 -6.12 22.41
CA MET A 75 12.23 -4.74 21.92
C MET A 75 11.05 -3.84 22.28
N PHE A 76 10.00 -4.39 22.90
CA PHE A 76 8.99 -3.57 23.54
C PHE A 76 9.51 -3.17 24.92
N ASP A 77 9.56 -1.86 25.18
CA ASP A 77 9.81 -1.34 26.51
C ASP A 77 8.72 -1.82 27.50
N GLU A 78 8.87 -1.54 28.80
CA GLU A 78 7.88 -1.91 29.82
C GLU A 78 6.47 -1.34 29.54
N GLY A 79 6.35 -0.38 28.62
CA GLY A 79 5.10 0.20 28.14
C GLY A 79 4.21 -0.74 27.29
N ALA A 80 3.05 -0.19 26.91
CA ALA A 80 2.05 -0.89 26.11
C ALA A 80 2.36 -0.91 24.59
N SER A 81 3.26 -0.03 24.14
CA SER A 81 3.62 0.14 22.73
C SER A 81 5.11 0.44 22.55
N THR A 82 5.58 0.37 21.30
CA THR A 82 6.93 0.75 20.89
C THR A 82 6.92 1.56 19.60
N GLU A 83 7.93 2.42 19.42
CA GLU A 83 8.13 3.16 18.16
C GLU A 83 9.16 2.47 17.25
N ILE A 84 8.85 2.39 15.95
CA ILE A 84 9.83 2.14 14.88
C ILE A 84 10.04 3.43 14.12
N VAL A 85 11.30 3.82 13.95
CA VAL A 85 11.68 4.95 13.11
C VAL A 85 12.32 4.45 11.81
N ALA A 86 11.70 4.79 10.68
CA ALA A 86 12.20 4.49 9.34
C ALA A 86 12.60 5.79 8.63
N PRO A 87 13.90 6.10 8.50
CA PRO A 87 14.34 7.25 7.71
C PRO A 87 14.06 7.01 6.22
N LEU A 88 13.38 7.97 5.59
CA LEU A 88 13.06 7.96 4.16
C LEU A 88 13.79 9.09 3.46
N GLN A 89 14.43 8.74 2.34
CA GLN A 89 15.21 9.63 1.52
C GLN A 89 14.73 9.49 0.08
N PHE A 90 14.38 10.61 -0.53
CA PHE A 90 13.90 10.71 -1.89
C PHE A 90 14.92 11.51 -2.69
N PRO A 91 15.97 10.83 -3.21
CA PRO A 91 16.98 11.50 -4.01
C PRO A 91 16.39 11.91 -5.37
N LEU A 92 17.02 12.91 -6.00
CA LEU A 92 16.73 13.24 -7.39
C LEU A 92 16.96 11.99 -8.25
N ARG A 93 15.95 11.62 -9.02
CA ARG A 93 16.03 10.53 -9.99
C ARG A 93 15.64 11.06 -11.35
N GLN A 94 16.51 10.85 -12.34
CA GLN A 94 16.08 10.98 -13.73
C GLN A 94 15.21 9.77 -14.04
N VAL A 95 13.90 9.99 -14.03
CA VAL A 95 12.91 8.99 -14.41
C VAL A 95 12.32 9.44 -15.73
N ASP A 96 12.34 8.55 -16.72
CA ASP A 96 11.63 8.75 -17.96
C ASP A 96 10.13 9.02 -17.70
N ALA A 97 9.55 9.99 -18.41
CA ALA A 97 8.18 10.42 -18.20
C ALA A 97 7.18 9.29 -18.42
N ALA A 98 7.43 8.38 -19.38
CA ALA A 98 6.55 7.23 -19.60
C ALA A 98 6.63 6.23 -18.44
N ARG A 99 7.82 6.01 -17.87
CA ARG A 99 7.98 5.20 -16.65
C ARG A 99 7.27 5.81 -15.45
N GLN A 100 7.34 7.13 -15.26
CA GLN A 100 6.60 7.83 -14.21
C GLN A 100 5.09 7.68 -14.39
N ALA A 101 4.56 8.00 -15.58
CA ALA A 101 3.14 7.88 -15.89
C ALA A 101 2.62 6.46 -15.67
N ARG A 102 3.40 5.44 -16.08
CA ARG A 102 3.07 4.04 -15.82
C ARG A 102 3.03 3.71 -14.33
N SER A 103 4.00 4.17 -13.55
CA SER A 103 4.04 3.93 -12.10
C SER A 103 2.83 4.56 -11.40
N THR A 104 2.50 5.81 -11.74
CA THR A 104 1.33 6.50 -11.21
C THR A 104 0.04 5.76 -11.55
N ALA A 105 -0.13 5.30 -12.79
CA ALA A 105 -1.31 4.55 -13.21
C ALA A 105 -1.43 3.18 -12.51
N VAL A 106 -0.30 2.50 -12.24
CA VAL A 106 -0.30 1.26 -11.45
C VAL A 106 -0.81 1.52 -10.03
N ASN A 107 -0.35 2.59 -9.39
CA ASN A 107 -0.79 2.96 -8.05
C ASN A 107 -2.27 3.37 -8.03
N GLN A 108 -2.71 4.16 -9.01
CA GLN A 108 -4.13 4.51 -9.18
C GLN A 108 -5.01 3.28 -9.37
N ARG A 109 -4.55 2.29 -10.15
CA ARG A 109 -5.26 1.02 -10.29
C ARG A 109 -5.31 0.26 -8.96
N SER A 110 -4.19 0.15 -8.24
CA SER A 110 -4.18 -0.51 -6.93
C SER A 110 -5.12 0.18 -5.94
N ALA A 111 -5.14 1.51 -5.89
CA ALA A 111 -6.04 2.28 -5.04
C ALA A 111 -7.52 2.10 -5.43
N TYR A 112 -7.81 2.06 -6.73
CA TYR A 112 -9.15 1.74 -7.24
C TYR A 112 -9.60 0.36 -6.74
N PHE A 113 -8.82 -0.70 -6.96
CA PHE A 113 -9.18 -2.04 -6.51
C PHE A 113 -9.30 -2.12 -4.98
N TRP A 114 -8.41 -1.46 -4.24
CA TRP A 114 -8.52 -1.40 -2.78
C TRP A 114 -9.86 -0.81 -2.33
N ARG A 115 -10.21 0.36 -2.86
CA ARG A 115 -11.44 1.07 -2.50
C ARG A 115 -12.69 0.24 -2.77
N HIS A 116 -12.73 -0.46 -3.90
CA HIS A 116 -13.93 -1.20 -4.30
C HIS A 116 -14.01 -2.61 -3.72
N LEU A 117 -12.94 -3.15 -3.14
CA LEU A 117 -12.90 -4.53 -2.67
C LEU A 117 -12.68 -4.68 -1.16
N PHE A 118 -11.96 -3.75 -0.54
CA PHE A 118 -11.52 -3.89 0.86
C PHE A 118 -12.03 -2.79 1.79
N ALA A 119 -12.41 -1.63 1.28
CA ALA A 119 -12.71 -0.45 2.12
C ALA A 119 -13.79 -0.72 3.18
N ASP A 120 -14.82 -1.50 2.82
CA ASP A 120 -15.95 -1.81 3.69
C ASP A 120 -15.87 -3.23 4.29
N GLN A 121 -14.70 -3.88 4.21
CA GLN A 121 -14.53 -5.25 4.70
C GLN A 121 -13.92 -5.28 6.10
N PRO A 122 -14.46 -6.10 7.02
CA PRO A 122 -13.77 -6.39 8.27
C PRO A 122 -12.52 -7.22 7.96
N ILE A 123 -11.34 -6.69 8.26
CA ILE A 123 -10.06 -7.37 8.03
C ILE A 123 -9.44 -7.72 9.39
N ASP A 124 -9.32 -9.00 9.70
CA ASP A 124 -8.71 -9.51 10.93
C ASP A 124 -7.44 -10.37 10.68
N SER A 125 -6.97 -10.36 9.43
CA SER A 125 -5.86 -11.14 8.90
C SER A 125 -4.85 -10.22 8.19
N ILE A 126 -3.58 -10.62 8.15
CA ILE A 126 -2.55 -9.92 7.38
C ILE A 126 -2.14 -10.79 6.20
N GLY A 127 -2.40 -10.30 5.00
CA GLY A 127 -2.19 -11.08 3.78
C GLY A 127 -1.95 -10.23 2.57
N LYS A 128 -2.00 -10.91 1.42
CA LYS A 128 -1.92 -10.31 0.10
C LYS A 128 -3.01 -10.91 -0.77
N ALA A 129 -3.77 -10.06 -1.45
CA ALA A 129 -4.71 -10.46 -2.48
C ALA A 129 -4.07 -10.26 -3.85
N ARG A 130 -4.05 -11.31 -4.65
CA ARG A 130 -3.66 -11.30 -6.05
C ARG A 130 -4.92 -11.44 -6.90
N LEU A 131 -5.18 -10.42 -7.70
CA LEU A 131 -6.31 -10.37 -8.63
C LEU A 131 -5.80 -10.52 -10.05
N ILE A 132 -6.37 -11.44 -10.81
CA ILE A 132 -6.01 -11.71 -12.20
C ILE A 132 -7.30 -11.71 -13.00
N GLY A 133 -7.34 -10.96 -14.09
CA GLY A 133 -8.56 -10.90 -14.88
C GLY A 133 -8.41 -10.21 -16.22
N MET A 134 -9.54 -10.00 -16.86
CA MET A 134 -9.65 -9.36 -18.16
C MET A 134 -10.69 -8.25 -18.11
N LEU A 135 -10.43 -7.18 -18.86
CA LEU A 135 -11.36 -6.10 -19.08
C LEU A 135 -11.88 -6.13 -20.51
N ASP A 136 -13.15 -5.78 -20.69
CA ASP A 136 -13.73 -5.49 -22.00
C ASP A 136 -13.23 -4.14 -22.55
N GLU A 137 -13.70 -3.79 -23.74
CA GLU A 137 -13.38 -2.52 -24.42
C GLU A 137 -13.87 -1.28 -23.63
N HIS A 138 -14.85 -1.45 -22.75
CA HIS A 138 -15.40 -0.42 -21.86
C HIS A 138 -14.74 -0.40 -20.48
N ARG A 139 -13.70 -1.22 -20.25
CA ARG A 139 -12.99 -1.39 -18.99
C ARG A 139 -13.84 -1.99 -17.85
N ASN A 140 -14.87 -2.75 -18.19
CA ASN A 140 -15.59 -3.60 -17.23
C ASN A 140 -14.87 -4.94 -17.09
N VAL A 141 -14.92 -5.52 -15.90
CA VAL A 141 -14.36 -6.85 -15.66
C VAL A 141 -15.21 -7.91 -16.35
N LEU A 142 -14.58 -8.73 -17.20
CA LEU A 142 -15.18 -9.90 -17.84
C LEU A 142 -15.04 -11.17 -17.02
N GLY A 143 -13.98 -11.24 -16.22
CA GLY A 143 -13.67 -12.34 -15.33
C GLY A 143 -12.55 -11.94 -14.39
N CYS A 144 -12.64 -12.36 -13.13
CA CYS A 144 -11.65 -12.06 -12.11
C CYS A 144 -11.43 -13.28 -11.21
N GLU A 145 -10.20 -13.75 -11.20
CA GLU A 145 -9.71 -14.72 -10.24
C GLU A 145 -9.07 -13.95 -9.08
N VAL A 146 -9.49 -14.30 -7.86
CA VAL A 146 -8.93 -13.75 -6.63
C VAL A 146 -8.22 -14.86 -5.88
N ILE A 147 -7.01 -14.58 -5.44
CA ILE A 147 -6.21 -15.46 -4.61
C ILE A 147 -5.78 -14.66 -3.38
N ILE A 148 -6.07 -15.16 -2.17
CA ILE A 148 -5.50 -14.63 -0.94
C ILE A 148 -4.34 -15.51 -0.49
N GLU A 149 -3.22 -14.89 -0.14
CA GLU A 149 -2.00 -15.58 0.27
C GLU A 149 -1.33 -14.90 1.48
N PRO A 150 -0.52 -15.62 2.27
CA PRO A 150 0.20 -15.04 3.39
C PRO A 150 1.12 -13.89 2.96
N HIS A 151 1.07 -12.77 3.68
CA HIS A 151 2.02 -11.68 3.44
C HIS A 151 3.45 -12.12 3.79
N ARG A 152 4.43 -11.77 2.95
CA ARG A 152 5.81 -12.29 3.08
C ARG A 152 6.46 -11.98 4.43
N LEU A 153 6.15 -10.82 5.03
CA LEU A 153 6.72 -10.37 6.30
C LEU A 153 5.92 -10.85 7.52
N ARG A 154 4.67 -11.27 7.35
CA ARG A 154 3.71 -11.57 8.43
C ARG A 154 2.98 -12.90 8.18
N ARG A 155 3.71 -13.92 7.72
CA ARG A 155 3.14 -15.21 7.30
C ARG A 155 2.31 -15.90 8.39
N ARG A 156 2.67 -15.72 9.66
CA ARG A 156 2.00 -16.33 10.82
C ARG A 156 0.72 -15.62 11.22
N ASP A 157 0.53 -14.38 10.76
CA ASP A 157 -0.64 -13.57 11.01
C ASP A 157 -1.70 -13.70 9.91
N PHE A 158 -1.41 -14.51 8.89
CA PHE A 158 -2.37 -14.86 7.85
C PHE A 158 -3.34 -15.91 8.37
N LYS A 159 -4.62 -15.61 8.22
CA LYS A 159 -5.73 -16.57 8.37
C LYS A 159 -6.35 -16.79 7.00
N GLN A 160 -6.62 -18.05 6.67
CA GLN A 160 -7.46 -18.37 5.52
C GLN A 160 -8.89 -17.90 5.83
N ASP A 161 -9.45 -17.07 4.96
CA ASP A 161 -10.80 -16.52 5.11
C ASP A 161 -11.56 -16.70 3.79
N ASN A 162 -12.43 -17.72 3.76
CA ASN A 162 -13.23 -18.02 2.58
C ASN A 162 -14.35 -17.00 2.38
N SER A 163 -14.85 -16.37 3.45
CA SER A 163 -15.88 -15.33 3.33
C SER A 163 -15.30 -14.09 2.66
N LEU A 164 -14.11 -13.68 3.07
CA LEU A 164 -13.38 -12.59 2.41
C LEU A 164 -13.08 -12.97 0.96
N LEU A 165 -12.56 -14.17 0.69
CA LEU A 165 -12.27 -14.62 -0.68
C LEU A 165 -13.51 -14.57 -1.58
N ASP A 166 -14.64 -15.11 -1.13
CA ASP A 166 -15.90 -15.10 -1.85
C ASP A 166 -16.39 -13.66 -2.10
N HIS A 167 -16.34 -12.79 -1.08
CA HIS A 167 -16.71 -11.39 -1.23
C HIS A 167 -15.85 -10.69 -2.29
N LEU A 168 -14.52 -10.81 -2.20
CA LEU A 168 -13.58 -10.20 -3.14
C LEU A 168 -13.81 -10.71 -4.56
N GLY A 169 -14.10 -12.01 -4.73
CA GLY A 169 -14.43 -12.61 -6.03
C GLY A 169 -15.68 -12.00 -6.66
N HIS A 170 -16.78 -11.95 -5.90
CA HIS A 170 -18.03 -11.35 -6.36
C HIS A 170 -17.87 -9.86 -6.66
N ALA A 171 -17.25 -9.10 -5.76
CA ALA A 171 -17.04 -7.66 -5.94
C ALA A 171 -16.15 -7.39 -7.17
N CYS A 172 -15.05 -8.14 -7.34
CA CYS A 172 -14.14 -7.96 -8.47
C CYS A 172 -14.82 -8.19 -9.82
N ALA A 173 -15.69 -9.21 -9.92
CA ALA A 173 -16.43 -9.52 -11.14
C ALA A 173 -17.41 -8.41 -11.57
N THR A 174 -17.75 -7.48 -10.68
CA THR A 174 -18.70 -6.39 -10.95
C THR A 174 -18.04 -5.04 -11.22
N LEU A 175 -16.71 -4.96 -11.15
CA LEU A 175 -15.98 -3.70 -11.32
C LEU A 175 -16.13 -3.12 -12.74
N ARG A 176 -16.27 -1.81 -12.80
CA ARG A 176 -16.48 -1.01 -14.02
C ARG A 176 -15.52 0.16 -14.05
N ASP A 177 -15.17 0.64 -15.25
CA ASP A 177 -14.25 1.77 -15.39
C ASP A 177 -12.88 1.54 -14.74
N VAL A 178 -12.39 0.30 -14.81
CA VAL A 178 -11.08 -0.05 -14.23
C VAL A 178 -9.98 0.79 -14.89
N PRO A 179 -9.13 1.50 -14.12
CA PRO A 179 -8.05 2.29 -14.69
C PRO A 179 -7.09 1.45 -15.54
N LEU A 180 -6.83 1.91 -16.76
CA LEU A 180 -5.82 1.32 -17.65
C LEU A 180 -4.44 1.84 -17.29
N VAL A 181 -3.44 1.00 -17.53
CA VAL A 181 -2.04 1.37 -17.37
C VAL A 181 -1.47 1.81 -18.73
N PRO A 182 -0.77 2.95 -18.84
CA PRO A 182 -0.12 3.37 -20.07
C PRO A 182 0.75 2.26 -20.68
N GLY A 183 0.56 2.01 -21.97
CA GLY A 183 1.24 0.93 -22.72
C GLY A 183 0.65 -0.47 -22.52
N GLN A 184 -0.45 -0.63 -21.79
CA GLN A 184 -1.18 -1.90 -21.68
C GLN A 184 -1.93 -2.18 -22.98
N LYS A 185 -1.39 -3.10 -23.79
CA LYS A 185 -2.02 -3.52 -25.05
C LYS A 185 -3.16 -4.50 -24.80
N PRO A 186 -4.26 -4.42 -25.58
CA PRO A 186 -5.26 -5.47 -25.58
C PRO A 186 -4.72 -6.76 -26.21
N ASN A 187 -5.37 -7.89 -25.91
CA ASN A 187 -5.15 -9.17 -26.59
C ASN A 187 -5.80 -9.17 -28.00
N ALA A 188 -5.75 -10.31 -28.69
CA ALA A 188 -6.32 -10.46 -30.03
C ALA A 188 -7.85 -10.23 -30.09
N GLN A 189 -8.53 -10.35 -28.95
CA GLN A 189 -9.98 -10.16 -28.78
C GLN A 189 -10.33 -8.74 -28.30
N GLY A 190 -9.39 -7.80 -28.29
CA GLY A 190 -9.64 -6.43 -27.82
C GLY A 190 -9.66 -6.26 -26.28
N GLN A 191 -9.37 -7.32 -25.52
CA GLN A 191 -9.49 -7.32 -24.06
C GLN A 191 -8.17 -6.95 -23.37
N HIS A 192 -8.25 -6.25 -22.24
CA HIS A 192 -7.06 -5.90 -21.45
C HIS A 192 -6.87 -6.84 -20.26
N VAL A 193 -5.75 -7.58 -20.23
CA VAL A 193 -5.38 -8.43 -19.08
C VAL A 193 -4.84 -7.58 -17.94
N PHE A 194 -5.30 -7.81 -16.71
CA PHE A 194 -4.76 -7.18 -15.51
C PHE A 194 -4.26 -8.20 -14.49
N ILE A 195 -3.22 -7.78 -13.75
CA ILE A 195 -2.77 -8.42 -12.52
C ILE A 195 -2.58 -7.31 -11.49
N VAL A 196 -3.26 -7.42 -10.36
CA VAL A 196 -3.16 -6.47 -9.24
C VAL A 196 -2.80 -7.23 -7.98
N ASN A 197 -1.88 -6.68 -7.19
CA ASN A 197 -1.46 -7.24 -5.92
C ASN A 197 -1.73 -6.20 -4.84
N LEU A 198 -2.51 -6.57 -3.83
CA LEU A 198 -2.89 -5.70 -2.73
C LEU A 198 -2.50 -6.35 -1.41
N ASP A 199 -1.60 -5.73 -0.67
CA ASP A 199 -1.35 -6.11 0.71
C ASP A 199 -2.51 -5.62 1.59
N TYR A 200 -3.02 -6.46 2.49
CA TYR A 200 -4.09 -6.10 3.41
C TYR A 200 -3.69 -6.40 4.85
N SER A 201 -4.22 -5.60 5.78
CA SER A 201 -3.97 -5.72 7.21
C SER A 201 -5.11 -5.05 8.00
N PRO A 202 -5.30 -5.42 9.28
CA PRO A 202 -6.38 -4.89 10.09
C PRO A 202 -6.36 -3.37 10.24
N TRP A 203 -5.19 -2.75 10.24
CA TRP A 203 -5.08 -1.31 10.46
C TRP A 203 -5.26 -0.46 9.19
N ARG A 204 -5.38 -1.07 8.00
CA ARG A 204 -5.42 -0.28 6.75
C ARG A 204 -6.69 0.56 6.61
N HIS A 205 -7.78 0.21 7.30
CA HIS A 205 -9.01 1.02 7.30
C HIS A 205 -8.83 2.37 8.02
N LYS A 206 -7.88 2.46 8.96
CA LYS A 206 -7.63 3.69 9.76
C LYS A 206 -7.14 4.87 8.92
N ALA A 207 -6.76 4.63 7.65
CA ALA A 207 -6.43 5.69 6.70
C ALA A 207 -7.59 6.68 6.46
N GLY A 208 -8.85 6.25 6.65
CA GLY A 208 -10.03 7.13 6.56
C GLY A 208 -10.30 7.93 7.84
N ASP A 209 -9.97 7.37 9.00
CA ASP A 209 -10.31 7.95 10.31
C ASP A 209 -9.35 9.09 10.73
N SER A 210 -8.14 9.13 10.17
CA SER A 210 -7.11 10.14 10.47
C SER A 210 -7.39 11.54 9.90
N HIS A 211 -8.54 11.75 9.22
CA HIS A 211 -8.96 13.06 8.72
C HIS A 211 -10.05 13.76 9.58
N GLU A 212 -10.48 13.15 10.68
CA GLU A 212 -11.53 13.69 11.58
C GLU A 212 -11.02 14.12 12.98
N GLN A 213 -9.72 14.42 13.14
CA GLN A 213 -9.18 14.99 14.39
C GLN A 213 -8.37 16.25 14.15
#